data_AF-A0A3Q3B480-F1
#
_entry.id   AF-A0A3Q3B480-F1
#
_cell.length_a   1.000
_cell.length_b   1.000
_cell.length_c   1.000
_cell.angle_alpha   90.00
_cell.angle_beta   90.00
_cell.angle_gamma   90.00
#
_symmetry.space_group_name_H-M   'P 1'
#
loop_
_entity.id
_entity.type
_entity.pdbx_description
1 polymer ?
#
loop_
_entity_poly.entity_id
_entity_poly.type
_entity_poly.pdbx_seq_one_letter_code
_entity_poly.pdbx_strand_id
1 'polypeptide(L)'
;MSAAVENSVPASADPTTPPTASTSNTPPSSPVTAVAKAQLKKEKKKVAEKTDEYLLGRFQGDGVRYKAKLIGIDDVPEARGDKMCQDSMMKLKGMAVAARSQGKHKQRIWVNISMSGIKIVDERSGVSLMHLCSILK
;
A
#
# COMPACT_ATOMS: atom_id res chain seq x y z
N MET A 1 -64.83 21.17 -26.21
CA MET A 1 -65.04 22.20 -25.17
C MET A 1 -64.04 21.99 -24.06
N SER A 2 -63.49 23.07 -23.52
CA SER A 2 -62.60 23.06 -22.35
C SER A 2 -63.41 22.88 -21.06
N ALA A 3 -62.84 22.20 -20.07
CA ALA A 3 -63.31 22.21 -18.69
C ALA A 3 -62.16 22.71 -17.80
N ALA A 4 -62.47 23.61 -16.87
CA ALA A 4 -61.52 24.27 -15.99
C ALA A 4 -62.17 24.53 -14.62
N VAL A 5 -61.33 24.81 -13.61
CA VAL A 5 -61.64 25.30 -12.24
C VAL A 5 -62.57 24.40 -11.38
N GLU A 6 -62.53 24.39 -10.03
CA GLU A 6 -61.92 25.31 -9.05
C GLU A 6 -61.54 24.59 -7.72
N ASN A 7 -60.66 25.25 -6.93
CA ASN A 7 -60.44 25.13 -5.47
C ASN A 7 -59.68 23.87 -4.96
N SER A 8 -59.03 23.85 -3.77
CA SER A 8 -58.87 24.89 -2.71
C SER A 8 -57.49 24.84 -2.02
N VAL A 9 -57.16 25.88 -1.22
CA VAL A 9 -56.03 25.93 -0.26
C VAL A 9 -56.60 26.20 1.17
N PRO A 10 -55.87 25.97 2.30
CA PRO A 10 -54.87 26.97 2.75
C PRO A 10 -53.64 26.45 3.53
N ALA A 11 -52.54 27.22 3.46
CA ALA A 11 -51.50 27.49 4.49
C ALA A 11 -50.71 26.31 5.12
N SER A 12 -49.40 26.36 5.42
CA SER A 12 -48.35 27.40 5.47
C SER A 12 -46.99 26.72 5.16
N ALA A 13 -45.83 27.35 4.91
CA ALA A 13 -45.38 28.72 5.12
C ALA A 13 -44.18 29.05 4.19
N ASP A 14 -43.95 30.33 3.94
CA ASP A 14 -42.70 30.96 3.50
C ASP A 14 -42.70 32.36 4.16
N PRO A 15 -41.56 33.05 4.42
CA PRO A 15 -40.73 33.53 3.32
C PRO A 15 -39.20 33.53 3.57
N THR A 16 -38.40 33.35 2.52
CA THR A 16 -37.53 34.42 1.94
C THR A 16 -36.23 33.85 1.37
N THR A 17 -36.10 33.76 0.04
CA THR A 17 -34.80 33.96 -0.65
C THR A 17 -35.03 34.36 -2.12
N PRO A 18 -34.78 35.63 -2.49
CA PRO A 18 -34.74 36.04 -3.90
C PRO A 18 -33.36 35.75 -4.54
N PRO A 19 -33.29 35.65 -5.88
CA PRO A 19 -32.10 35.21 -6.61
C PRO A 19 -31.19 36.38 -7.05
N THR A 20 -29.98 36.06 -7.53
CA THR A 20 -29.47 36.41 -8.89
C THR A 20 -28.00 36.00 -9.01
N ALA A 21 -27.60 35.51 -10.18
CA ALA A 21 -26.21 35.13 -10.47
C ALA A 21 -25.32 36.35 -10.78
N SER A 22 -24.04 36.30 -10.40
CA SER A 22 -22.92 36.75 -11.23
C SER A 22 -21.54 36.42 -10.62
N THR A 23 -20.80 35.63 -11.38
CA THR A 23 -19.34 35.48 -11.48
C THR A 23 -18.44 36.48 -10.74
N SER A 24 -17.58 36.00 -9.84
CA SER A 24 -16.19 36.47 -9.72
C SER A 24 -15.30 35.42 -9.01
N ASN A 25 -13.99 35.50 -9.24
CA ASN A 25 -13.05 34.40 -9.04
C ASN A 25 -12.37 34.35 -7.65
N THR A 26 -11.64 33.25 -7.44
CA THR A 26 -10.53 33.02 -6.49
C THR A 26 -10.86 32.85 -4.99
N PRO A 27 -10.62 31.64 -4.41
CA PRO A 27 -10.76 31.38 -2.96
C PRO A 27 -9.57 31.89 -2.12
N PRO A 28 -9.71 31.96 -0.78
CA PRO A 28 -8.97 32.93 0.03
C PRO A 28 -7.72 32.41 0.78
N SER A 29 -6.83 33.37 1.03
CA SER A 29 -6.01 33.57 2.24
C SER A 29 -5.23 32.39 2.87
N SER A 30 -3.90 32.43 2.74
CA SER A 30 -2.99 32.16 3.88
C SER A 30 -1.55 32.65 3.63
N PRO A 31 -1.21 33.87 4.07
CA PRO A 31 0.11 34.25 4.59
C PRO A 31 0.02 34.30 6.13
N VAL A 32 0.97 33.87 6.96
CA VAL A 32 2.43 33.77 6.83
C VAL A 32 2.92 32.62 7.73
N THR A 33 4.10 32.05 7.47
CA THR A 33 5.24 32.08 8.42
C THR A 33 6.50 31.53 7.74
N ALA A 34 7.62 32.20 7.99
CA ALA A 34 8.89 31.96 7.33
C ALA A 34 9.68 30.76 7.89
N VAL A 35 10.53 30.19 7.02
CA VAL A 35 11.68 29.31 7.27
C VAL A 35 12.01 28.88 8.71
N ALA A 36 11.90 27.58 8.98
CA ALA A 36 12.68 26.90 10.01
C ALA A 36 13.64 25.89 9.36
N LYS A 37 14.93 26.25 9.26
CA LYS A 37 16.00 25.34 8.83
C LYS A 37 16.31 24.33 9.94
N ALA A 38 15.59 23.22 9.99
CA ALA A 38 15.90 22.11 10.91
C ALA A 38 17.15 21.36 10.43
N GLN A 39 18.30 21.68 11.03
CA GLN A 39 19.55 20.96 10.82
C GLN A 39 19.40 19.53 11.38
N LEU A 40 19.17 18.54 10.51
CA LEU A 40 19.28 17.12 10.88
C LEU A 40 20.76 16.73 11.02
N LYS A 41 21.29 17.16 12.16
CA LYS A 41 22.57 16.82 12.76
C LYS A 41 22.83 15.31 12.62
N LYS A 42 23.97 14.99 11.99
CA LYS A 42 24.68 13.71 11.95
C LYS A 42 24.45 12.85 13.21
N GLU A 43 23.40 12.03 13.20
CA GLU A 43 23.25 10.96 14.16
C GLU A 43 23.83 9.70 13.51
N LYS A 44 25.13 9.47 13.77
CA LYS A 44 25.78 8.16 13.62
C LYS A 44 25.17 7.24 14.68
N LYS A 45 23.87 6.95 14.55
CA LYS A 45 23.13 6.07 15.44
C LYS A 45 23.75 4.71 15.24
N LYS A 46 24.41 4.20 16.29
CA LYS A 46 25.11 2.91 16.26
C LYS A 46 24.16 1.90 15.63
N VAL A 47 24.53 1.39 14.45
CA VAL A 47 24.00 0.11 13.97
C VAL A 47 24.18 -0.82 15.16
N ALA A 48 23.08 -1.41 15.63
CA ALA A 48 23.19 -2.44 16.64
C ALA A 48 24.08 -3.53 16.02
N GLU A 49 25.31 -3.63 16.50
CA GLU A 49 26.24 -4.69 16.14
C GLU A 49 25.64 -5.98 16.67
N LYS A 50 24.73 -6.54 15.87
CA LYS A 50 24.61 -7.97 15.72
C LYS A 50 25.98 -8.39 15.22
N THR A 51 26.86 -8.71 16.17
CA THR A 51 28.20 -9.23 15.92
C THR A 51 28.09 -10.27 14.82
N ASP A 52 29.03 -10.28 13.87
CA ASP A 52 28.92 -11.14 12.68
C ASP A 52 28.68 -12.61 13.09
N GLU A 53 29.30 -13.05 14.18
CA GLU A 53 29.08 -14.32 14.85
C GLU A 53 27.63 -14.62 15.26
N TYR A 54 26.85 -13.63 15.71
CA TYR A 54 25.40 -13.78 15.96
C TYR A 54 24.62 -13.92 14.66
N LEU A 55 24.96 -13.15 13.61
CA LEU A 55 24.31 -13.29 12.30
C LEU A 55 24.61 -14.66 11.70
N LEU A 56 25.86 -15.11 11.81
CA LEU A 56 26.35 -16.41 11.39
C LEU A 56 25.58 -17.53 12.10
N GLY A 57 25.54 -17.55 13.43
CA GLY A 57 24.76 -18.53 14.19
C GLY A 57 23.24 -18.47 13.94
N ARG A 58 22.70 -17.31 13.52
CA ARG A 58 21.27 -17.12 13.21
C ARG A 58 20.89 -17.62 11.81
N PHE A 59 21.79 -17.51 10.84
CA PHE A 59 21.51 -17.72 9.41
C PHE A 59 22.29 -18.89 8.78
N GLN A 60 23.25 -19.51 9.47
CA GLN A 60 23.85 -20.79 9.05
C GLN A 60 22.80 -21.91 9.00
N GLY A 61 23.05 -22.91 8.15
CA GLY A 61 22.17 -24.06 7.96
C GLY A 61 20.77 -23.66 7.48
N ASP A 62 19.75 -24.08 8.23
CA ASP A 62 18.33 -23.80 7.95
C ASP A 62 17.89 -22.36 8.26
N GLY A 63 18.73 -21.55 8.90
CA GLY A 63 18.46 -20.13 9.18
C GLY A 63 17.14 -19.87 9.92
N VAL A 64 16.33 -18.93 9.41
CA VAL A 64 15.10 -18.46 10.07
C VAL A 64 13.88 -18.63 9.18
N ARG A 65 12.86 -19.33 9.69
CA ARG A 65 11.58 -19.56 9.01
C ARG A 65 10.48 -18.65 9.55
N TYR A 66 9.79 -17.94 8.66
CA TYR A 66 8.68 -17.04 8.98
C TYR A 66 7.39 -17.50 8.29
N LYS A 67 6.27 -17.55 9.03
CA LYS A 67 4.94 -17.76 8.44
C LYS A 67 4.51 -16.50 7.70
N ALA A 68 4.18 -16.63 6.42
CA ALA A 68 3.77 -15.53 5.55
C ALA A 68 2.65 -15.97 4.60
N LYS A 69 2.22 -15.07 3.71
CA LYS A 69 1.27 -15.36 2.64
C LYS A 69 1.78 -14.79 1.32
N LEU A 70 1.81 -15.63 0.27
CA LEU A 70 2.19 -15.19 -1.07
C LEU A 70 1.07 -14.32 -1.65
N ILE A 71 1.41 -13.11 -2.10
CA ILE A 71 0.45 -12.21 -2.78
C ILE A 71 0.40 -12.54 -4.27
N GLY A 72 1.57 -12.69 -4.88
CA GLY A 72 1.79 -13.09 -6.26
C GLY A 72 3.26 -12.89 -6.62
N ILE A 73 3.60 -13.13 -7.87
CA ILE A 73 4.90 -12.87 -8.49
C ILE A 73 4.60 -11.99 -9.71
N ASP A 74 5.39 -10.95 -9.91
CA ASP A 74 5.31 -10.06 -11.07
C ASP A 74 6.70 -9.94 -11.67
N ASP A 75 6.79 -9.85 -13.00
CA ASP A 75 8.05 -9.67 -13.70
C ASP A 75 8.37 -8.17 -13.82
N VAL A 76 9.63 -7.80 -13.65
CA VAL A 76 10.08 -6.40 -13.53
C VAL A 76 11.23 -6.11 -14.49
N PRO A 77 11.16 -5.04 -15.31
CA PRO A 77 12.17 -4.77 -16.35
C PRO A 77 13.51 -4.26 -15.80
N GLU A 78 13.55 -3.72 -14.58
CA GLU A 78 14.80 -3.30 -13.92
C GLU A 78 15.01 -4.07 -12.61
N ALA A 79 16.28 -4.41 -12.33
CA ALA A 79 16.65 -5.08 -11.08
C ALA A 79 16.51 -4.19 -9.83
N ARG A 80 16.30 -2.87 -9.99
CA ARG A 80 16.18 -1.92 -8.88
C ARG A 80 15.43 -0.64 -9.29
N GLY A 81 14.34 -0.34 -8.59
CA GLY A 81 13.68 0.96 -8.65
C GLY A 81 12.49 1.04 -7.69
N ASP A 82 12.51 1.96 -6.73
CA ASP A 82 11.49 2.00 -5.66
C ASP A 82 10.07 2.22 -6.22
N LYS A 83 9.93 3.10 -7.23
CA LYS A 83 8.67 3.32 -7.95
C LYS A 83 8.17 2.04 -8.63
N MET A 84 9.06 1.31 -9.30
CA MET A 84 8.72 0.05 -9.98
C MET A 84 8.25 -1.02 -8.99
N CYS A 85 8.99 -1.21 -7.90
CA CYS A 85 8.60 -2.10 -6.82
C CYS A 85 7.24 -1.72 -6.21
N GLN A 86 6.96 -0.42 -6.06
CA GLN A 86 5.69 0.09 -5.56
C GLN A 86 4.53 -0.19 -6.54
N ASP A 87 4.72 0.10 -7.82
CA ASP A 87 3.73 -0.12 -8.88
C ASP A 87 3.38 -1.62 -9.02
N SER A 88 4.39 -2.50 -9.09
CA SER A 88 4.22 -3.96 -9.12
C SER A 88 3.53 -4.47 -7.85
N MET A 89 3.87 -3.95 -6.67
CA MET A 89 3.23 -4.33 -5.41
C MET A 89 1.77 -3.84 -5.33
N MET A 90 1.42 -2.69 -5.92
CA MET A 90 0.04 -2.24 -6.04
C MET A 90 -0.76 -3.12 -7.00
N LYS A 91 -0.21 -3.42 -8.19
CA LYS A 91 -0.79 -4.34 -9.18
C LYS A 91 -1.08 -5.72 -8.60
N LEU A 92 -0.09 -6.35 -7.95
CA LEU A 92 -0.24 -7.64 -7.27
C LEU A 92 -1.27 -7.60 -6.15
N LYS A 93 -1.33 -6.52 -5.35
CA LYS A 93 -2.38 -6.35 -4.34
C LYS A 93 -3.77 -6.23 -4.96
N GLY A 94 -3.92 -5.47 -6.04
CA GLY A 94 -5.18 -5.32 -6.78
C GLY A 94 -5.68 -6.67 -7.33
N MET A 95 -4.81 -7.42 -8.02
CA MET A 95 -5.11 -8.77 -8.49
C MET A 95 -5.47 -9.72 -7.33
N ALA A 96 -4.76 -9.65 -6.20
CA ALA A 96 -5.06 -10.46 -5.03
C ALA A 96 -6.38 -10.07 -4.32
N VAL A 97 -6.88 -8.84 -4.51
CA VAL A 97 -8.22 -8.43 -4.04
C VAL A 97 -9.29 -8.98 -4.99
N ALA A 98 -9.10 -8.89 -6.30
CA ALA A 98 -10.02 -9.47 -7.28
C ALA A 98 -10.10 -11.01 -7.21
N ALA A 99 -8.97 -11.70 -7.02
CA ALA A 99 -8.95 -13.14 -6.78
C ALA A 99 -9.70 -13.51 -5.48
N ARG A 100 -9.72 -12.61 -4.49
CA ARG A 100 -10.40 -12.83 -3.21
C ARG A 100 -11.91 -12.65 -3.30
N SER A 101 -12.43 -11.79 -4.18
CA SER A 101 -13.88 -11.77 -4.47
C SER A 101 -14.34 -13.01 -5.24
N GLN A 102 -13.44 -13.66 -5.98
CA GLN A 102 -13.65 -15.01 -6.55
C GLN A 102 -13.45 -16.14 -5.51
N GLY A 103 -13.28 -15.84 -4.22
CA GLY A 103 -13.07 -16.82 -3.15
C GLY A 103 -11.65 -17.43 -3.07
N LYS A 104 -10.74 -17.11 -3.99
CA LYS A 104 -9.36 -17.63 -3.98
C LYS A 104 -8.52 -16.90 -2.92
N HIS A 105 -8.18 -17.60 -1.84
CA HIS A 105 -7.33 -17.03 -0.78
C HIS A 105 -5.84 -17.10 -1.13
N LYS A 106 -5.07 -16.17 -0.55
CA LYS A 106 -3.59 -16.15 -0.66
C LYS A 106 -2.97 -17.41 -0.05
N GLN A 107 -2.05 -18.02 -0.79
CA GLN A 107 -1.33 -19.22 -0.37
C GLN A 107 -0.51 -18.93 0.89
N ARG A 108 -0.64 -19.81 1.90
CA ARG A 108 0.16 -19.73 3.12
C ARG A 108 1.53 -20.37 2.84
N ILE A 109 2.58 -19.63 3.17
CA ILE A 109 3.96 -20.02 2.85
C ILE A 109 4.86 -19.84 4.06
N TRP A 110 5.97 -20.57 4.05
CA TRP A 110 7.12 -20.32 4.90
C TRP A 110 8.20 -19.61 4.09
N VAL A 111 8.61 -18.43 4.55
CA VAL A 111 9.81 -17.75 4.03
C VAL A 111 10.97 -18.17 4.91
N ASN A 112 11.90 -18.93 4.36
CA ASN A 112 13.17 -19.28 5.00
C ASN A 112 14.24 -18.29 4.52
N ILE A 113 14.92 -17.65 5.47
CA ILE A 113 16.06 -16.76 5.26
C ILE A 113 17.30 -17.44 5.86
N SER A 114 18.28 -17.74 5.03
CA SER A 114 19.52 -18.44 5.38
C SER A 114 20.72 -17.80 4.68
N MET A 115 21.95 -18.20 5.00
CA MET A 115 23.14 -17.80 4.23
C MET A 115 23.07 -18.20 2.75
N SER A 116 22.29 -19.22 2.38
CA SER A 116 22.05 -19.59 0.98
C SER A 116 21.10 -18.66 0.23
N GLY A 117 20.55 -17.63 0.90
CA GLY A 117 19.54 -16.72 0.38
C GLY A 117 18.13 -17.03 0.92
N ILE A 118 17.12 -16.70 0.11
CA ILE A 118 15.71 -16.76 0.49
C ILE A 118 15.05 -17.95 -0.22
N LYS A 119 14.45 -18.86 0.55
CA LYS A 119 13.65 -19.98 0.03
C LYS A 119 12.18 -19.76 0.40
N ILE A 120 11.30 -19.87 -0.59
CA ILE A 120 9.85 -19.83 -0.39
C ILE A 120 9.34 -21.27 -0.45
N VAL A 121 8.75 -21.75 0.66
CA VAL A 121 8.19 -23.10 0.79
C VAL A 121 6.69 -23.00 1.01
N ASP A 122 5.91 -23.81 0.31
CA ASP A 122 4.46 -23.86 0.52
C ASP A 122 4.09 -24.58 1.84
N GLU A 123 3.18 -24.03 2.63
CA GLU A 123 2.73 -24.68 3.88
C GLU A 123 1.85 -25.92 3.58
N ARG A 124 1.21 -26.00 2.41
CA ARG A 124 0.31 -27.12 2.07
C ARG A 124 1.03 -28.34 1.50
N SER A 125 1.95 -28.13 0.56
CA SER A 125 2.70 -29.21 -0.12
C SER A 125 4.09 -29.47 0.47
N GLY A 126 4.64 -28.55 1.26
CA GLY A 126 6.01 -28.64 1.78
C GLY A 126 7.11 -28.45 0.72
N VAL A 127 6.75 -28.21 -0.54
CA VAL A 127 7.69 -28.04 -1.65
C VAL A 127 8.24 -26.62 -1.68
N SER A 128 9.54 -26.49 -1.96
CA SER A 128 10.18 -25.20 -2.25
C SER A 128 9.72 -24.67 -3.62
N LEU A 129 8.89 -23.63 -3.60
CA LEU A 129 8.36 -22.97 -4.79
C LEU A 129 9.43 -22.17 -5.54
N MET A 130 10.27 -21.43 -4.81
CA MET A 130 11.37 -20.64 -5.36
C MET A 130 12.55 -20.60 -4.39
N HIS A 131 13.76 -20.60 -4.95
CA HIS A 131 15.00 -20.38 -4.20
C HIS A 131 15.72 -19.19 -4.84
N LEU A 132 15.60 -18.03 -4.19
CA LEU A 132 16.39 -16.85 -4.52
C LEU A 132 17.75 -17.00 -3.83
N CYS A 133 18.67 -17.70 -4.50
CA CYS A 133 20.06 -17.73 -4.09
C CYS A 133 20.62 -16.29 -4.10
N SER A 134 21.58 -15.98 -3.24
CA SER A 134 22.23 -14.67 -3.24
C SER A 134 23.16 -14.54 -4.45
N ILE A 135 22.58 -14.28 -5.63
CA ILE A 135 23.30 -13.95 -6.86
C ILE A 135 23.78 -12.50 -6.77
N LEU A 136 24.74 -12.26 -5.86
CA LEU A 136 25.72 -11.20 -6.05
C LEU A 136 26.80 -11.77 -6.97
N LYS A 137 26.73 -11.40 -8.24
CA LYS A 137 27.78 -11.62 -9.24
C LYS A 137 27.85 -10.40 -10.16
#